data_AF-A0A9E1S9K1-F1
#
_entry.id   AF-A0A9E1S9K1-F1
#
_cell.length_a   1.000
_cell.length_b   1.000
_cell.length_c   1.000
_cell.angle_alpha   90.00
_cell.angle_beta   90.00
_cell.angle_gamma   90.00
#
_symmetry.space_group_name_H-M   'P 1'
#
loop_
_entity.id
_entity.type
_entity.pdbx_description
1 polymer ?
#
loop_
_entity_poly.entity_id
_entity_poly.type
_entity_poly.pdbx_seq_one_letter_code
_entity_poly.pdbx_strand_id
1 'polypeptide(L)'
;MKNSILAFVLSFIVIGGVLFLLPINLFSGEIVENSTGTSKTISAPLSLSYFIGVGFQESEMDNIENFYLTGEGYAMAFCFMFGIPFLITLRVYLNSKNKL
;
A
#
# COMPACT_ATOMS: atom_id res chain seq x y z
N MET A 1 -2.71 28.07 0.38
CA MET A 1 -2.55 27.05 -0.68
C MET A 1 -1.22 26.30 -0.59
N LYS A 2 -0.06 27.00 -0.53
CA LYS A 2 1.28 26.36 -0.42
C LYS A 2 1.41 25.36 0.76
N ASN A 3 0.90 25.72 1.94
CA ASN A 3 0.98 24.85 3.13
C ASN A 3 0.13 23.57 2.99
N SER A 4 -1.00 23.65 2.28
CA SER A 4 -1.87 22.49 2.03
C SER A 4 -1.20 21.51 1.07
N ILE A 5 -0.62 22.00 -0.03
CA ILE A 5 0.13 21.17 -0.98
C ILE A 5 1.33 20.50 -0.28
N LEU A 6 2.06 21.25 0.54
CA LEU A 6 3.18 20.70 1.31
C LEU A 6 2.70 19.58 2.26
N ALA A 7 1.58 19.78 2.95
CA ALA A 7 1.00 18.76 3.82
C ALA A 7 0.60 17.49 3.06
N PHE A 8 0.04 17.63 1.85
CA PHE A 8 -0.26 16.49 0.97
C PHE A 8 0.99 15.71 0.64
N VAL A 9 2.00 16.38 0.09
CA VAL A 9 3.24 15.74 -0.39
C VAL A 9 3.98 15.07 0.76
N LEU A 10 4.11 15.74 1.91
CA LEU A 10 4.78 15.15 3.08
C LEU A 10 4.04 13.93 3.60
N SER A 11 2.71 14.00 3.77
CA SER A 11 1.94 12.86 4.25
C SER A 11 1.92 11.70 3.25
N PHE A 12 1.83 11.98 1.95
CA PHE A 12 1.94 10.98 0.88
C PHE A 12 3.29 10.26 0.93
N ILE A 13 4.40 11.00 1.04
CA ILE A 13 5.75 10.42 1.10
C ILE A 13 5.93 9.61 2.38
N VAL A 14 5.49 10.12 3.54
CA VAL A 14 5.64 9.41 4.82
C VAL A 14 4.83 8.11 4.82
N ILE A 15 3.56 8.17 4.43
CA ILE A 15 2.69 6.99 4.39
C ILE A 15 3.19 5.99 3.34
N GLY A 16 3.50 6.45 2.13
CA GLY A 16 4.06 5.60 1.08
C GLY A 16 5.39 4.98 1.50
N GLY A 17 6.29 5.75 2.10
CA GLY A 17 7.56 5.25 2.61
C GLY A 17 7.35 4.13 3.63
N VAL A 18 6.45 4.31 4.60
CA VAL A 18 6.13 3.26 5.59
C VAL A 18 5.57 2.00 4.91
N LEU A 19 4.63 2.15 3.97
CA LEU A 19 3.96 1.00 3.35
C LEU A 19 4.84 0.23 2.37
N PHE A 20 5.72 0.92 1.62
CA PHE A 20 6.59 0.30 0.63
C PHE A 20 7.93 -0.17 1.24
N LEU A 21 8.45 0.46 2.30
CA LEU A 21 9.75 0.08 2.86
C LEU A 21 9.65 -0.92 4.01
N LEU A 22 8.48 -1.09 4.63
CA LEU A 22 8.28 -2.02 5.73
C LEU A 22 7.33 -3.17 5.33
N PRO A 23 7.62 -4.41 5.74
CA PRO A 23 6.78 -5.59 5.45
C PRO A 23 5.50 -5.63 6.29
N ILE A 24 4.60 -4.68 6.02
CA ILE A 24 3.30 -4.58 6.67
C ILE A 24 2.27 -5.39 5.87
N ASN A 25 1.91 -6.58 6.36
CA ASN A 25 0.91 -7.47 5.75
C ASN A 25 -0.51 -7.01 6.05
N LEU A 26 -0.94 -5.96 5.35
CA LEU A 26 -2.22 -5.28 5.59
C LEU A 26 -3.20 -5.45 4.43
N PHE A 27 -2.72 -5.61 3.20
CA PHE A 27 -3.55 -5.48 2.01
C PHE A 27 -4.08 -6.85 1.59
N SER A 28 -5.38 -6.93 1.31
CA SER A 28 -5.98 -8.17 0.78
C SER A 28 -5.31 -8.56 -0.53
N GLY A 29 -4.83 -9.80 -0.61
CA GLY A 29 -4.11 -10.30 -1.77
C GLY A 29 -4.32 -11.79 -1.98
N GLU A 30 -3.74 -12.27 -3.08
CA GLU A 30 -3.76 -13.65 -3.49
C GLU A 30 -2.36 -14.07 -3.92
N ILE A 31 -1.98 -15.29 -3.54
CA ILE A 31 -0.74 -15.95 -3.91
C ILE A 31 -1.12 -17.16 -4.78
N VAL A 32 -0.52 -17.26 -5.95
CA VAL A 32 -0.67 -18.37 -6.88
C VAL A 32 0.53 -19.30 -6.68
N GLU A 33 0.29 -20.46 -6.09
CA GLU A 33 1.30 -21.48 -5.89
C GLU A 33 1.19 -22.54 -6.99
N ASN A 34 2.34 -23.01 -7.48
CA ASN A 34 2.41 -24.16 -8.39
C ASN A 34 3.15 -25.31 -7.71
N SER A 35 2.46 -25.97 -6.79
CA SER A 35 2.94 -27.22 -6.22
C SER A 35 2.40 -28.37 -7.09
N THR A 36 3.29 -29.10 -7.76
CA THR A 36 2.98 -30.35 -8.50
C THR A 36 2.11 -30.21 -9.77
N GLY A 37 2.13 -29.07 -10.47
CA GLY A 37 1.51 -28.91 -11.79
C GLY A 37 0.03 -28.53 -11.79
N THR A 38 -0.54 -28.25 -10.61
CA THR A 38 -1.87 -27.64 -10.45
C THR A 38 -1.71 -26.30 -9.75
N SER A 39 -2.01 -25.20 -10.44
CA SER A 39 -1.99 -23.86 -9.85
C SER A 39 -3.11 -23.72 -8.82
N LYS A 40 -2.74 -23.30 -7.61
CA LYS A 40 -3.67 -23.05 -6.50
C LYS A 40 -3.56 -21.59 -6.08
N THR A 41 -4.69 -20.89 -6.09
CA THR A 41 -4.78 -19.53 -5.57
C THR A 41 -5.16 -19.56 -4.10
N ILE A 42 -4.37 -18.90 -3.26
CA ILE A 42 -4.57 -18.79 -1.81
C ILE A 42 -4.73 -17.31 -1.47
N SER A 43 -5.82 -16.97 -0.79
CA SER A 43 -6.00 -15.61 -0.28
C SER A 43 -5.12 -15.41 0.95
N ALA A 44 -4.34 -14.32 0.95
CA ALA A 44 -3.43 -13.96 2.02
C ALA A 44 -3.28 -12.43 2.12
N PRO A 45 -3.07 -11.88 3.33
CA PRO A 45 -2.68 -10.49 3.45
C PRO A 45 -1.25 -10.30 2.92
N LEU A 46 -1.08 -9.33 2.01
CA LEU A 46 0.19 -8.99 1.38
C LEU A 46 0.67 -7.61 1.84
N SER A 47 1.98 -7.41 1.74
CA SER A 47 2.62 -6.11 1.91
C SER A 47 2.90 -5.44 0.57
N LEU A 48 2.80 -4.10 0.51
CA LEU A 48 3.26 -3.35 -0.67
C LEU A 48 4.77 -3.46 -0.87
N SER A 49 5.53 -3.67 0.21
CA SER A 49 6.97 -3.88 0.14
C SER A 49 7.39 -5.11 -0.69
N TYR A 50 6.53 -6.14 -0.74
CA TYR A 50 6.79 -7.33 -1.57
C TYR A 50 6.86 -7.00 -3.06
N PHE A 51 6.06 -6.02 -3.53
CA PHE A 51 6.07 -5.59 -4.93
C PHE A 51 7.33 -4.81 -5.33
N ILE A 52 8.14 -4.40 -4.36
CA ILE A 52 9.46 -3.80 -4.59
C ILE A 52 10.62 -4.70 -4.15
N GLY A 53 10.33 -5.97 -3.84
CA GLY A 53 11.35 -6.98 -3.48
C GLY A 53 11.86 -6.88 -2.04
N VAL A 54 11.08 -6.29 -1.12
CA VAL A 54 11.46 -6.15 0.29
C VAL A 54 10.53 -6.99 1.15
N GLY A 55 11.07 -7.79 2.08
CA GLY A 55 10.27 -8.42 3.13
C GLY A 55 9.98 -9.91 2.99
N PHE A 56 10.54 -10.58 1.99
CA PHE A 56 10.49 -12.04 1.83
C PHE A 56 11.89 -12.60 1.55
N GLN A 57 12.09 -13.89 1.82
CA GLN A 57 13.31 -14.62 1.44
C GLN A 57 13.12 -15.25 0.04
N GLU A 58 14.20 -15.38 -0.74
CA GLU A 58 14.10 -16.02 -2.07
C GLU A 58 13.51 -17.44 -1.99
N SER A 59 13.85 -18.20 -0.95
CA SER A 59 13.30 -19.54 -0.72
C SER A 59 11.79 -19.57 -0.48
N GLU A 60 11.18 -18.46 -0.04
CA GLU A 60 9.73 -18.35 0.10
C GLU A 60 9.03 -18.20 -1.25
N MET A 61 9.79 -17.85 -2.30
CA MET A 61 9.26 -17.69 -3.67
C MET A 61 9.39 -18.96 -4.52
N ASP A 62 10.10 -19.99 -4.07
CA ASP A 62 10.43 -21.18 -4.88
C ASP A 62 9.19 -21.89 -5.49
N ASN A 63 8.05 -21.82 -4.81
CA ASN A 63 6.79 -22.43 -5.27
C ASN A 63 5.71 -21.39 -5.63
N ILE A 64 6.04 -20.09 -5.55
CA ILE A 64 5.12 -19.00 -5.86
C ILE A 64 5.29 -18.64 -7.33
N GLU A 65 4.26 -18.91 -8.12
CA GLU A 65 4.20 -18.53 -9.53
C GLU A 65 3.89 -17.03 -9.66
N ASN A 66 2.97 -16.51 -8.84
CA ASN A 66 2.58 -15.11 -8.85
C ASN A 66 1.96 -14.69 -7.51
N PHE A 67 1.91 -13.38 -7.25
CA PHE A 67 1.09 -12.80 -6.19
C PHE A 67 0.59 -11.42 -6.62
N TYR A 68 -0.62 -11.06 -6.20
CA TYR A 68 -1.20 -9.76 -6.51
C TYR A 68 -2.21 -9.33 -5.44
N LEU A 69 -2.45 -8.02 -5.35
CA LEU A 69 -3.54 -7.52 -4.52
C LEU A 69 -4.88 -7.83 -5.17
N THR A 70 -5.88 -8.14 -4.35
CA THR A 70 -7.27 -8.20 -4.81
C THR A 70 -7.78 -6.78 -5.09
N GLY A 71 -8.98 -6.66 -5.69
CA GLY A 71 -9.63 -5.35 -5.84
C GLY A 71 -9.77 -4.60 -4.51
N GLU A 72 -10.06 -5.31 -3.42
CA GLU A 72 -10.12 -4.75 -2.06
C GLU A 72 -8.74 -4.29 -1.58
N GLY A 73 -7.68 -5.05 -1.86
CA GLY A 73 -6.30 -4.68 -1.54
C GLY A 73 -5.87 -3.39 -2.24
N TYR A 74 -6.16 -3.27 -3.55
CA TYR A 74 -5.89 -2.05 -4.30
C TYR A 74 -6.70 -0.86 -3.80
N ALA A 75 -7.99 -1.04 -3.50
CA ALA A 75 -8.83 0.01 -2.92
C ALA A 75 -8.28 0.48 -1.58
N MET A 76 -7.86 -0.44 -0.71
CA MET A 76 -7.24 -0.12 0.57
C MET A 76 -5.92 0.64 0.37
N ALA A 77 -5.03 0.16 -0.51
CA ALA A 77 -3.78 0.84 -0.83
C ALA A 77 -4.02 2.28 -1.32
N PHE A 78 -5.03 2.48 -2.19
CA PHE A 78 -5.42 3.81 -2.64
C PHE A 78 -5.94 4.70 -1.49
N CYS A 79 -6.78 4.17 -0.61
CA CYS A 79 -7.29 4.90 0.55
C CYS A 79 -6.16 5.37 1.49
N PHE A 80 -5.16 4.52 1.75
CA PHE A 80 -4.01 4.92 2.55
C PHE A 80 -3.13 5.94 1.83
N MET A 81 -2.78 5.67 0.56
CA MET A 81 -1.86 6.51 -0.21
C MET A 81 -2.44 7.87 -0.57
N PHE A 82 -3.74 7.96 -0.89
CA PHE A 82 -4.36 9.21 -1.35
C PHE A 82 -5.44 9.72 -0.42
N GLY A 83 -6.26 8.82 0.14
CA GLY A 83 -7.36 9.20 1.04
C GLY A 83 -6.86 9.91 2.31
N ILE A 84 -5.89 9.34 3.01
CA ILE A 84 -5.34 9.95 4.23
C ILE A 84 -4.64 11.28 3.92
N PRO A 85 -3.70 11.38 2.95
CA PRO A 85 -3.11 12.67 2.58
C PRO A 85 -4.13 13.71 2.13
N PHE A 86 -5.18 13.30 1.41
CA PHE A 86 -6.27 14.20 1.02
C PHE A 86 -6.99 14.78 2.24
N LEU A 87 -7.38 13.95 3.22
CA LEU A 87 -8.05 14.42 4.43
C LEU A 87 -7.17 15.36 5.26
N ILE A 88 -5.88 15.05 5.39
CA ILE A 88 -4.90 15.92 6.06
C ILE A 88 -4.84 17.28 5.35
N THR A 89 -4.73 17.26 4.03
CA THR A 89 -4.64 18.46 3.20
C THR A 89 -5.89 19.32 3.29
N LEU A 90 -7.06 18.69 3.25
CA LEU A 90 -8.35 19.34 3.40
C LEU A 90 -8.42 20.06 4.75
N ARG A 91 -8.01 19.40 5.84
CA ARG A 91 -7.95 20.02 7.18
C ARG A 91 -7.03 21.23 7.22
N VAL A 92 -5.82 21.13 6.65
CA VAL A 92 -4.87 22.26 6.60
C VAL A 92 -5.44 23.41 5.77
N TYR A 93 -6.09 23.12 4.65
CA TYR A 93 -6.72 24.11 3.79
C TYR A 93 -7.85 24.87 4.50
N LEU A 94 -8.78 24.16 5.14
CA LEU A 94 -9.90 24.77 5.85
C LEU A 94 -9.42 25.63 7.04
N ASN A 95 -8.45 25.14 7.81
CA ASN A 95 -7.85 25.91 8.90
C ASN A 95 -7.13 27.19 8.40
N SER A 96 -6.56 27.16 7.20
CA SER A 96 -5.94 28.34 6.60
C SER A 96 -6.98 29.37 6.14
N LYS A 97 -8.20 28.93 5.78
CA LYS A 97 -9.30 29.82 5.38
C LYS A 97 -10.03 30.44 6.57
N ASN A 98 -10.24 29.68 7.65
CA ASN A 98 -10.90 30.16 8.86
C ASN A 98 -10.07 31.18 9.68
N LYS A 99 -8.81 31.43 9.28
CA LYS A 99 -7.93 32.45 9.88
C LYS A 99 -7.95 33.79 9.13
N LEU A 100 -8.69 33.90 8.03
CA LEU A 100 -9.02 35.16 7.36
C LEU A 100 -10.39 35.65 7.84
#